data_AF-A0A857J957-F1
#
_entry.id   AF-A0A857J957-F1
#
_cell.length_a   1.000
_cell.length_b   1.000
_cell.length_c   1.000
_cell.angle_alpha   90.00
_cell.angle_beta   90.00
_cell.angle_gamma   90.00
#
_symmetry.space_group_name_H-M   'P 1'
#
loop_
_entity.id
_entity.type
_entity.pdbx_description
1 polymer ?
#
loop_
_entity_poly.entity_id
_entity_poly.type
_entity_poly.pdbx_seq_one_letter_code
_entity_poly.pdbx_strand_id
1 'polypeptide(L)'
;MTLPPANLGAASGRHKPGGPASVHADADGTEDAGVGSSEPSLLETLPVELQQRTFAFLSAPDLQALAHTSKALNAIVGADLARARAAVRLASAADLPAALAAVLPQIHFIAHPALARRALLSATLAVLRLPLPQQEPWLTRLAGIAAGKALGRKAQAELLRFIAAATSLGQRPVEAERGFAALDTLLGADFLLPQVEQQRLYLVLAEAFWSGVLGEQALGSELAPTVLSMFLHLLWQLKSWPQERQMPVLRVLLLGVRSVNPLSMEIAHFHALAHIVRFDPPLRAIALACLRQGVQRPVPCTNWYVESLQSRLALHTPQERDAAEACMQEQLQDLHARYG
;
A
#
# COMPACT_ATOMS: atom_id res chain seq x y z
N MET A 1 32.44 38.29 -4.47
CA MET A 1 32.99 37.00 -4.94
C MET A 1 31.98 36.40 -5.90
N THR A 2 32.23 36.56 -7.19
CA THR A 2 31.37 36.21 -8.33
C THR A 2 31.72 34.80 -8.81
N LEU A 3 30.73 33.90 -8.83
CA LEU A 3 30.83 32.57 -9.44
C LEU A 3 30.25 32.60 -10.86
N PRO A 4 30.83 31.87 -11.84
CA PRO A 4 30.35 31.83 -13.23
C PRO A 4 29.28 30.76 -13.46
N PRO A 5 28.45 30.88 -14.53
CA PRO A 5 27.39 29.93 -14.85
C PRO A 5 27.87 28.74 -15.70
N ALA A 6 27.17 27.62 -15.53
CA ALA A 6 27.39 26.34 -16.20
C ALA A 6 26.89 26.32 -17.66
N ASN A 7 27.68 25.70 -18.53
CA ASN A 7 27.40 25.43 -19.93
C ASN A 7 26.31 24.37 -20.11
N LEU A 8 25.28 24.69 -20.89
CA LEU A 8 24.30 23.75 -21.45
C LEU A 8 24.73 23.38 -22.88
N GLY A 9 25.19 22.14 -23.06
CA GLY A 9 25.43 21.54 -24.37
C GLY A 9 24.20 20.79 -24.85
N ALA A 10 23.50 21.37 -25.82
CA ALA A 10 22.44 20.73 -26.58
C ALA A 10 23.03 19.83 -27.67
N ALA A 11 22.51 18.60 -27.81
CA ALA A 11 22.69 17.79 -29.01
C ALA A 11 21.32 17.31 -29.49
N SER A 12 20.88 17.95 -30.57
CA SER A 12 19.67 17.68 -31.33
C SER A 12 19.96 16.57 -32.35
N GLY A 13 19.18 15.50 -32.33
CA GLY A 13 19.23 14.42 -33.32
C GLY A 13 17.82 14.08 -33.79
N ARG A 14 17.40 14.72 -34.88
CA ARG A 14 16.19 14.38 -35.65
C ARG A 14 16.44 13.10 -36.45
N HIS A 15 15.52 12.15 -36.44
CA HIS A 15 15.20 11.37 -37.64
C HIS A 15 13.72 10.93 -37.63
N LYS A 16 13.10 11.09 -38.80
CA LYS A 16 11.69 10.91 -39.16
C LYS A 16 11.26 9.44 -39.27
N PRO A 17 9.95 9.15 -39.28
CA PRO A 17 9.37 7.81 -39.33
C PRO A 17 9.15 7.31 -40.76
N GLY A 18 9.25 5.99 -40.96
CA GLY A 18 8.84 5.30 -42.18
C GLY A 18 7.91 4.13 -41.84
N GLY A 19 6.66 4.23 -42.29
CA GLY A 19 5.65 3.16 -42.24
C GLY A 19 5.78 2.15 -43.38
N PRO A 20 4.76 1.28 -43.58
CA PRO A 20 4.96 -0.16 -43.64
C PRO A 20 4.99 -0.73 -45.06
N ALA A 21 5.64 -1.88 -45.22
CA ALA A 21 5.52 -2.73 -46.39
C ALA A 21 5.08 -4.13 -45.97
N SER A 22 3.85 -4.47 -46.34
CA SER A 22 3.28 -5.81 -46.38
C SER A 22 3.85 -6.57 -47.58
N VAL A 23 4.37 -7.78 -47.36
CA VAL A 23 4.57 -8.78 -48.42
C VAL A 23 4.14 -10.14 -47.87
N HIS A 24 3.07 -10.67 -48.47
CA HIS A 24 2.73 -12.08 -48.46
C HIS A 24 3.76 -12.87 -49.25
N ALA A 25 4.20 -14.01 -48.71
CA ALA A 25 4.54 -15.18 -49.51
C ALA A 25 4.50 -16.42 -48.61
N ASP A 26 3.60 -17.33 -48.96
CA ASP A 26 3.57 -18.73 -48.53
C ASP A 26 4.89 -19.42 -48.90
N ALA A 27 5.41 -20.22 -47.97
CA ALA A 27 6.26 -21.36 -48.30
C ALA A 27 6.14 -22.41 -47.20
N ASP A 28 5.44 -23.46 -47.57
CA ASP A 28 5.42 -24.80 -47.02
C ASP A 28 6.82 -25.27 -46.62
N GLY A 29 6.94 -25.81 -45.41
CA GLY A 29 8.22 -26.11 -44.79
C GLY A 29 8.04 -26.81 -43.45
N THR A 30 7.40 -27.98 -43.49
CA THR A 30 7.51 -29.03 -42.47
C THR A 30 8.96 -29.32 -42.15
N GLU A 31 9.45 -28.72 -41.07
CA GLU A 31 10.54 -29.27 -40.28
C GLU A 31 10.05 -29.40 -38.84
N ASP A 32 9.80 -30.67 -38.48
CA ASP A 32 9.74 -31.20 -37.13
C ASP A 32 11.00 -30.76 -36.36
N ALA A 33 10.94 -29.57 -35.76
CA ALA A 33 11.91 -29.12 -34.79
C ALA A 33 11.62 -29.86 -33.47
N GLY A 34 12.18 -31.06 -33.38
CA GLY A 34 12.64 -31.72 -32.17
C GLY A 34 11.76 -31.52 -30.93
N VAL A 35 10.97 -32.55 -30.62
CA VAL A 35 10.59 -32.89 -29.25
C VAL A 35 11.89 -33.05 -28.45
N GLY A 36 12.40 -31.93 -27.93
CA GLY A 36 13.46 -31.91 -26.95
C GLY A 36 12.92 -32.66 -25.75
N SER A 37 13.41 -33.88 -25.53
CA SER A 37 13.29 -34.58 -24.27
C SER A 37 13.90 -33.67 -23.20
N SER A 38 13.08 -32.81 -22.61
CA SER A 38 13.46 -32.04 -21.43
C SER A 38 13.77 -33.09 -20.38
N GLU A 39 15.06 -33.25 -20.07
CA GLU A 39 15.48 -34.08 -18.95
C GLU A 39 14.62 -33.69 -17.75
N PRO A 40 14.02 -34.66 -17.04
CA PRO A 40 13.19 -34.36 -15.89
C PRO A 40 14.04 -33.54 -14.92
N SER A 41 13.53 -32.37 -14.55
CA SER A 41 14.25 -31.46 -13.66
C SER A 41 14.66 -32.25 -12.42
N LEU A 42 15.90 -32.11 -11.95
CA LEU A 42 16.37 -32.77 -10.72
C LEU A 42 15.37 -32.58 -9.56
N LEU A 43 14.71 -31.42 -9.50
CA LEU A 43 13.65 -31.14 -8.54
C LEU A 43 12.44 -32.07 -8.67
N GLU A 44 12.01 -32.42 -9.89
CA GLU A 44 10.87 -33.30 -10.15
C GLU A 44 11.16 -34.77 -9.82
N THR A 45 12.44 -35.17 -9.87
CA THR A 45 12.88 -36.52 -9.52
C THR A 45 12.97 -36.79 -8.02
N LEU A 46 12.93 -35.73 -7.19
CA LEU A 46 12.96 -35.86 -5.73
C LEU A 46 11.61 -36.38 -5.18
N PRO A 47 11.61 -37.15 -4.08
CA PRO A 47 10.40 -37.42 -3.30
C PRO A 47 9.68 -36.13 -2.88
N VAL A 48 8.35 -36.20 -2.82
CA VAL A 48 7.48 -35.04 -2.53
C VAL A 48 7.85 -34.38 -1.20
N GLU A 49 8.26 -35.15 -0.20
CA GLU A 49 8.66 -34.64 1.11
C GLU A 49 9.94 -33.80 1.03
N LEU A 50 10.89 -34.18 0.16
CA LEU A 50 12.12 -33.41 -0.06
C LEU A 50 11.85 -32.17 -0.91
N GLN A 51 10.97 -32.27 -1.91
CA GLN A 51 10.49 -31.12 -2.67
C GLN A 51 9.85 -30.09 -1.74
N GLN A 52 8.92 -30.52 -0.88
CA GLN A 52 8.24 -29.67 0.10
C GLN A 52 9.21 -29.03 1.09
N ARG A 53 10.21 -29.78 1.57
CA ARG A 53 11.27 -29.23 2.44
C ARG A 53 12.10 -28.17 1.73
N THR A 54 12.51 -28.40 0.49
CA THR A 54 13.24 -27.40 -0.30
C THR A 54 12.39 -26.14 -0.52
N PHE A 55 11.11 -26.32 -0.86
CA PHE A 55 10.17 -25.22 -1.08
C PHE A 55 9.85 -24.44 0.18
N ALA A 56 10.00 -25.03 1.38
CA ALA A 56 9.82 -24.31 2.64
C ALA A 56 10.83 -23.16 2.83
N PHE A 57 11.98 -23.20 2.15
CA PHE A 57 13.00 -22.15 2.17
C PHE A 57 12.83 -21.08 1.08
N LEU A 58 11.94 -21.31 0.12
CA LEU A 58 11.73 -20.40 -1.00
C LEU A 58 10.80 -19.23 -0.61
N SER A 59 11.04 -18.08 -1.23
CA SER A 59 10.16 -16.92 -1.07
C SER A 59 8.84 -17.13 -1.84
N ALA A 60 7.80 -16.35 -1.51
CA ALA A 60 6.52 -16.44 -2.23
C ALA A 60 6.64 -16.15 -3.74
N PRO A 61 7.44 -15.16 -4.20
CA PRO A 61 7.75 -14.98 -5.62
C PRO A 61 8.43 -16.19 -6.26
N ASP A 62 9.41 -16.80 -5.60
CA ASP A 62 10.14 -17.96 -6.13
C ASP A 62 9.22 -19.18 -6.26
N LEU A 63 8.35 -19.40 -5.26
CA LEU A 63 7.33 -20.45 -5.31
C LEU A 63 6.35 -20.24 -6.46
N GLN A 64 5.99 -18.99 -6.74
CA GLN A 64 5.13 -18.68 -7.88
C GLN A 64 5.84 -18.94 -9.21
N ALA A 65 7.11 -18.52 -9.35
CA ALA A 65 7.90 -18.80 -10.54
C ALA A 65 8.04 -20.31 -10.77
N LEU A 66 8.34 -21.06 -9.70
CA LEU A 66 8.47 -22.52 -9.72
C LEU A 66 7.16 -23.25 -10.07
N ALA A 67 6.01 -22.72 -9.65
CA ALA A 67 4.72 -23.26 -10.08
C ALA A 67 4.44 -23.03 -11.57
N HIS A 68 5.07 -22.04 -12.20
CA HIS A 68 4.92 -21.78 -13.64
C HIS A 68 5.88 -22.59 -14.51
N THR A 69 6.96 -23.15 -13.95
CA THR A 69 7.93 -23.94 -14.72
C THR A 69 7.43 -25.36 -15.01
N SER A 70 6.60 -25.94 -14.15
CA SER A 70 6.13 -27.32 -14.32
C SER A 70 4.76 -27.60 -13.70
N LYS A 71 3.97 -28.43 -14.38
CA LYS A 71 2.68 -28.94 -13.86
C LYS A 71 2.86 -29.81 -12.61
N ALA A 72 3.94 -30.60 -12.54
CA ALA A 72 4.22 -31.46 -11.39
C ALA A 72 4.55 -30.62 -10.15
N LEU A 73 5.40 -29.60 -10.30
CA LEU A 73 5.75 -28.67 -9.23
C LEU A 73 4.54 -27.83 -8.79
N ASN A 74 3.71 -27.39 -9.74
CA ASN A 74 2.45 -26.72 -9.44
C ASN A 74 1.47 -27.61 -8.66
N ALA A 75 1.43 -28.92 -8.91
CA ALA A 75 0.56 -29.82 -8.15
C ALA A 75 0.90 -29.86 -6.65
N ILE A 76 2.16 -29.58 -6.29
CA ILE A 76 2.63 -29.59 -4.90
C ILE A 76 2.28 -28.28 -4.18
N VAL A 77 2.52 -27.12 -4.82
CA VAL A 77 2.39 -25.80 -4.16
C VAL A 77 1.14 -25.02 -4.57
N GLY A 78 0.43 -25.47 -5.61
CA GLY A 78 -0.63 -24.71 -6.28
C GLY A 78 -1.84 -24.43 -5.39
N ALA A 79 -2.24 -25.38 -4.54
CA ALA A 79 -3.33 -25.19 -3.59
C ALA A 79 -2.98 -24.10 -2.56
N ASP A 80 -1.76 -24.08 -2.04
CA ASP A 80 -1.29 -23.08 -1.09
C ASP A 80 -1.14 -21.70 -1.74
N LEU A 81 -0.66 -21.64 -2.99
CA LEU A 81 -0.64 -20.41 -3.78
C LEU A 81 -2.05 -19.87 -4.03
N ALA A 82 -3.03 -20.72 -4.34
CA ALA A 82 -4.42 -20.32 -4.55
C ALA A 82 -5.03 -19.73 -3.26
N ARG A 83 -4.82 -20.38 -2.12
CA ARG A 83 -5.27 -19.91 -0.81
C ARG A 83 -4.60 -18.58 -0.41
N ALA A 84 -3.29 -18.45 -0.61
CA ALA A 84 -2.57 -17.22 -0.34
C ALA A 84 -3.05 -16.07 -1.25
N ARG A 85 -3.31 -16.35 -2.54
CA ARG A 85 -3.90 -15.37 -3.47
C ARG A 85 -5.31 -14.95 -3.05
N ALA A 86 -6.12 -15.86 -2.51
CA ALA A 86 -7.44 -15.52 -1.97
C ALA A 86 -7.32 -14.52 -0.81
N ALA A 87 -6.36 -14.68 0.09
CA ALA A 87 -6.07 -13.72 1.14
C ALA A 87 -5.61 -12.34 0.60
N VAL A 88 -4.78 -12.32 -0.45
CA VAL A 88 -4.39 -11.06 -1.12
C VAL A 88 -5.58 -10.36 -1.78
N ARG A 89 -6.59 -11.10 -2.25
CA ARG A 89 -7.81 -10.55 -2.88
C ARG A 89 -8.83 -10.01 -1.89
N LEU A 90 -8.67 -10.25 -0.58
CA LEU A 90 -9.60 -9.74 0.44
C LEU A 90 -9.81 -8.23 0.34
N ALA A 91 -8.76 -7.45 0.06
CA ALA A 91 -8.88 -5.99 0.02
C ALA A 91 -9.71 -5.44 -1.14
N SER A 92 -10.03 -6.26 -2.15
CA SER A 92 -10.92 -5.91 -3.27
C SER A 92 -12.30 -6.57 -3.15
N ALA A 93 -12.60 -7.24 -2.04
CA ALA A 93 -13.91 -7.86 -1.82
C ALA A 93 -14.97 -6.77 -1.57
N ALA A 94 -16.10 -6.86 -2.28
CA ALA A 94 -17.25 -5.99 -2.05
C ALA A 94 -17.88 -6.23 -0.66
N ASP A 95 -18.00 -7.51 -0.26
CA ASP A 95 -18.37 -7.93 1.08
C ASP A 95 -17.15 -8.53 1.79
N LEU A 96 -16.39 -7.66 2.46
CA LEU A 96 -15.18 -8.04 3.16
C LEU A 96 -15.46 -9.00 4.35
N PRO A 97 -16.49 -8.81 5.20
CA PRO A 97 -16.84 -9.78 6.23
C PRO A 97 -17.12 -11.19 5.71
N ALA A 98 -17.92 -11.33 4.64
CA ALA A 98 -18.19 -12.64 4.04
C ALA A 98 -16.94 -13.26 3.41
N ALA A 99 -16.14 -12.45 2.72
CA ALA A 99 -14.88 -12.91 2.13
C ALA A 99 -13.88 -13.37 3.20
N LEU A 100 -13.76 -12.65 4.32
CA LEU A 100 -12.95 -13.05 5.47
C LEU A 100 -13.43 -14.39 6.04
N ALA A 101 -14.74 -14.56 6.25
CA ALA A 101 -15.31 -15.81 6.74
C ALA A 101 -14.97 -17.01 5.84
N ALA A 102 -14.95 -16.82 4.52
CA ALA A 102 -14.60 -17.86 3.56
C ALA A 102 -13.09 -18.15 3.50
N VAL A 103 -12.24 -17.13 3.62
CA VAL A 103 -10.78 -17.24 3.39
C VAL A 103 -10.02 -17.63 4.66
N LEU A 104 -10.41 -17.16 5.84
CA LEU A 104 -9.70 -17.43 7.11
C LEU A 104 -9.50 -18.93 7.39
N PRO A 105 -10.51 -19.80 7.24
CA PRO A 105 -10.32 -21.24 7.39
C PRO A 105 -9.32 -21.80 6.38
N GLN A 106 -9.26 -21.26 5.17
CA GLN A 106 -8.33 -21.71 4.13
C GLN A 106 -6.88 -21.37 4.46
N ILE A 107 -6.63 -20.21 5.09
CA ILE A 107 -5.30 -19.83 5.56
C ILE A 107 -4.75 -20.87 6.54
N HIS A 108 -5.60 -21.46 7.38
CA HIS A 108 -5.21 -22.54 8.31
C HIS A 108 -4.63 -23.77 7.59
N PHE A 109 -5.02 -24.04 6.35
CA PHE A 109 -4.50 -25.18 5.58
C PHE A 109 -3.24 -24.90 4.76
N ILE A 110 -2.76 -23.66 4.71
CA ILE A 110 -1.50 -23.34 4.02
C ILE A 110 -0.32 -23.98 4.76
N ALA A 111 0.33 -24.97 4.14
CA ALA A 111 1.47 -25.67 4.70
C ALA A 111 2.76 -24.84 4.59
N HIS A 112 2.94 -24.13 3.47
CA HIS A 112 4.15 -23.35 3.24
C HIS A 112 4.26 -22.10 4.14
N PRO A 113 5.29 -21.99 5.02
CA PRO A 113 5.39 -20.90 5.99
C PRO A 113 5.42 -19.50 5.39
N ALA A 114 6.14 -19.31 4.27
CA ALA A 114 6.22 -18.03 3.58
C ALA A 114 4.86 -17.58 3.03
N LEU A 115 4.09 -18.51 2.44
CA LEU A 115 2.74 -18.24 1.92
C LEU A 115 1.75 -17.99 3.06
N ALA A 116 1.83 -18.76 4.15
CA ALA A 116 0.98 -18.58 5.32
C ALA A 116 1.22 -17.20 5.96
N ARG A 117 2.49 -16.81 6.14
CA ARG A 117 2.86 -15.48 6.65
C ARG A 117 2.29 -14.37 5.76
N ARG A 118 2.49 -14.45 4.44
CA ARG A 118 1.97 -13.45 3.49
C ARG A 118 0.45 -13.36 3.53
N ALA A 119 -0.24 -14.49 3.58
CA ALA A 119 -1.69 -14.54 3.67
C ALA A 119 -2.22 -13.88 4.95
N LEU A 120 -1.58 -14.14 6.09
CA LEU A 120 -1.94 -13.55 7.38
C LEU A 120 -1.68 -12.04 7.42
N LEU A 121 -0.54 -11.56 6.88
CA LEU A 121 -0.28 -10.12 6.75
C LEU A 121 -1.34 -9.44 5.87
N SER A 122 -1.66 -10.04 4.72
CA SER A 122 -2.66 -9.51 3.79
C SER A 122 -4.06 -9.46 4.41
N ALA A 123 -4.45 -10.52 5.13
CA ALA A 123 -5.72 -10.57 5.83
C ALA A 123 -5.79 -9.54 6.97
N THR A 124 -4.70 -9.35 7.71
CA THR A 124 -4.61 -8.34 8.78
C THR A 124 -4.79 -6.92 8.21
N LEU A 125 -4.11 -6.60 7.11
CA LEU A 125 -4.28 -5.32 6.41
C LEU A 125 -5.71 -5.13 5.88
N ALA A 126 -6.34 -6.19 5.39
CA ALA A 126 -7.73 -6.11 4.95
C ALA A 126 -8.68 -5.82 6.12
N VAL A 127 -8.51 -6.49 7.27
CA VAL A 127 -9.33 -6.28 8.48
C VAL A 127 -9.28 -4.83 8.98
N LEU A 128 -8.14 -4.14 8.87
CA LEU A 128 -8.00 -2.73 9.26
C LEU A 128 -8.89 -1.76 8.45
N ARG A 129 -9.45 -2.20 7.32
CA ARG A 129 -10.40 -1.43 6.50
C ARG A 129 -11.86 -1.63 6.91
N LEU A 130 -12.16 -2.58 7.79
CA LEU A 130 -13.51 -2.75 8.34
C LEU A 130 -13.87 -1.62 9.31
N PRO A 131 -15.17 -1.37 9.54
CA PRO A 131 -15.62 -0.50 10.64
C PRO A 131 -15.04 -0.97 11.98
N LEU A 132 -14.65 -0.03 12.85
CA LEU A 132 -13.96 -0.32 14.12
C LEU A 132 -14.60 -1.43 14.96
N PRO A 133 -15.93 -1.47 15.17
CA PRO A 133 -16.57 -2.50 16.00
C PRO A 133 -16.39 -3.92 15.46
N GLN A 134 -16.10 -4.05 14.16
CA GLN A 134 -15.93 -5.34 13.50
C GLN A 134 -14.48 -5.82 13.51
N GLN A 135 -13.49 -4.95 13.77
CA GLN A 135 -12.07 -5.30 13.59
C GLN A 135 -11.57 -6.32 14.63
N GLU A 136 -11.88 -6.10 15.91
CA GLU A 136 -11.32 -6.87 17.03
C GLU A 136 -11.60 -8.38 16.95
N PRO A 137 -12.84 -8.86 16.66
CA PRO A 137 -13.10 -10.29 16.50
C PRO A 137 -12.26 -10.94 15.40
N TRP A 138 -12.04 -10.24 14.28
CA TRP A 138 -11.25 -10.76 13.17
C TRP A 138 -9.76 -10.77 13.48
N LEU A 139 -9.23 -9.71 14.12
CA LEU A 139 -7.83 -9.65 14.54
C LEU A 139 -7.50 -10.73 15.58
N THR A 140 -8.43 -10.99 16.51
CA THR A 140 -8.31 -12.07 17.50
C THR A 140 -8.24 -13.44 16.83
N ARG A 141 -9.12 -13.70 15.85
CA ARG A 141 -9.08 -14.94 15.05
C ARG A 141 -7.77 -15.08 14.27
N LEU A 142 -7.29 -14.00 13.64
CA LEU A 142 -6.02 -13.98 12.92
C LEU A 142 -4.83 -14.27 13.84
N ALA A 143 -4.81 -13.70 15.05
CA ALA A 143 -3.79 -13.98 16.05
C ALA A 143 -3.79 -15.46 16.45
N GLY A 144 -4.97 -16.05 16.67
CA GLY A 144 -5.12 -17.47 16.95
C GLY A 144 -4.58 -18.36 15.82
N ILE A 145 -4.90 -18.03 14.56
CA ILE A 145 -4.37 -18.77 13.40
C ILE A 145 -2.84 -18.61 13.34
N ALA A 146 -2.31 -17.41 13.51
CA ALA A 146 -0.87 -17.14 13.49
C ALA A 146 -0.10 -17.90 14.59
N ALA A 147 -0.67 -18.01 15.79
CA ALA A 147 -0.11 -18.76 16.91
C ALA A 147 -0.07 -20.28 16.63
N GLY A 148 -1.07 -20.81 15.92
CA GLY A 148 -1.12 -22.23 15.54
C GLY A 148 -0.28 -22.62 14.32
N LYS A 149 0.30 -21.65 13.60
CA LYS A 149 1.11 -21.93 12.40
C LYS A 149 2.55 -22.28 12.77
N ALA A 150 3.10 -23.27 12.07
CA ALA A 150 4.52 -23.62 12.12
C ALA A 150 5.41 -22.59 11.40
N LEU A 151 5.32 -21.33 11.82
CA LEU A 151 6.26 -20.28 11.45
C LEU A 151 7.48 -20.42 12.37
N GLY A 152 8.70 -20.26 11.85
CA GLY A 152 9.88 -20.19 12.71
C GLY A 152 9.70 -19.11 13.79
N ARG A 153 10.23 -19.33 15.01
CA ARG A 153 9.96 -18.49 16.20
C ARG A 153 10.03 -16.97 15.94
N LYS A 154 11.05 -16.52 15.20
CA LYS A 154 11.23 -15.11 14.83
C LYS A 154 10.09 -14.58 13.95
N ALA A 155 9.75 -15.31 12.88
CA ALA A 155 8.70 -14.92 11.95
C ALA A 155 7.31 -14.93 12.61
N GLN A 156 7.08 -15.89 13.53
CA GLN A 156 5.85 -15.93 14.32
C GLN A 156 5.73 -14.71 15.24
N ALA A 157 6.79 -14.38 15.99
CA ALA A 157 6.81 -13.22 16.87
C ALA A 157 6.65 -11.89 16.11
N GLU A 158 7.27 -11.74 14.94
CA GLU A 158 7.06 -10.59 14.05
C GLU A 158 5.60 -10.47 13.59
N LEU A 159 4.98 -11.58 13.18
CA LEU A 159 3.59 -11.57 12.74
C LEU A 159 2.61 -11.26 13.87
N LEU A 160 2.81 -11.83 15.06
CA LEU A 160 1.96 -11.54 16.21
C LEU A 160 2.10 -10.08 16.67
N ARG A 161 3.32 -9.51 16.62
CA ARG A 161 3.53 -8.07 16.87
C ARG A 161 2.82 -7.21 15.83
N PHE A 162 2.85 -7.59 14.56
CA PHE A 162 2.13 -6.90 13.49
C PHE A 162 0.61 -6.91 13.73
N ILE A 163 0.04 -8.05 14.11
CA ILE A 163 -1.39 -8.16 14.45
C ILE A 163 -1.73 -7.34 15.70
N ALA A 164 -0.90 -7.37 16.74
CA ALA A 164 -1.11 -6.57 17.95
C ALA A 164 -1.04 -5.05 17.70
N ALA A 165 -0.15 -4.62 16.80
CA ALA A 165 -0.08 -3.23 16.34
C ALA A 165 -1.36 -2.84 15.60
N ALA A 166 -1.84 -3.70 14.69
CA ALA A 166 -3.14 -3.53 14.02
C ALA A 166 -4.29 -3.39 15.04
N THR A 167 -4.35 -4.26 16.05
CA THR A 167 -5.36 -4.19 17.11
C THR A 167 -5.28 -2.87 17.88
N SER A 168 -4.08 -2.39 18.16
CA SER A 168 -3.89 -1.12 18.87
C SER A 168 -4.38 0.09 18.06
N LEU A 169 -4.24 0.08 16.72
CA LEU A 169 -4.81 1.12 15.86
C LEU A 169 -6.35 1.07 15.75
N GLY A 170 -6.93 -0.11 15.96
CA GLY A 170 -8.39 -0.31 16.02
C GLY A 170 -9.02 0.20 17.31
N GLN A 171 -8.23 0.41 18.37
CA GLN A 171 -8.68 1.01 19.63
C GLN A 171 -8.58 2.53 19.50
N ARG A 172 -9.72 3.24 19.52
CA ARG A 172 -9.75 4.70 19.38
C ARG A 172 -10.54 5.36 20.51
N PRO A 173 -9.99 6.40 21.16
CA PRO A 173 -8.62 6.91 21.02
C PRO A 173 -7.58 5.92 21.60
N VAL A 174 -6.35 5.93 21.07
CA VAL A 174 -5.22 5.22 21.67
C VAL A 174 -4.28 6.21 22.34
N GLU A 175 -3.63 5.82 23.42
CA GLU A 175 -2.55 6.61 24.01
C GLU A 175 -1.46 6.85 22.96
N ALA A 176 -1.00 8.09 22.83
CA ALA A 176 -0.12 8.51 21.75
C ALA A 176 1.13 7.60 21.61
N GLU A 177 1.81 7.29 22.72
CA GLU A 177 2.98 6.40 22.73
C GLU A 177 2.68 5.02 22.12
N ARG A 178 1.55 4.42 22.52
CA ARG A 178 1.12 3.11 22.02
C ARG A 178 0.71 3.19 20.54
N GLY A 179 0.08 4.30 20.14
CA GLY A 179 -0.26 4.56 18.75
C GLY A 179 0.97 4.70 17.86
N PHE A 180 1.97 5.49 18.27
CA PHE A 180 3.23 5.63 17.55
C PHE A 180 3.99 4.31 17.48
N ALA A 181 4.09 3.56 18.59
CA ALA A 181 4.71 2.25 18.59
C ALA A 181 4.00 1.25 17.64
N ALA A 182 2.67 1.33 17.54
CA ALA A 182 1.90 0.54 16.59
C ALA A 182 2.19 0.95 15.13
N LEU A 183 2.19 2.25 14.82
CA LEU A 183 2.52 2.76 13.49
C LEU A 183 3.94 2.35 13.08
N ASP A 184 4.93 2.51 13.96
CA ASP A 184 6.32 2.13 13.72
C ASP A 184 6.47 0.62 13.49
N THR A 185 5.73 -0.20 14.25
CA THR A 185 5.71 -1.65 14.07
C THR A 185 5.15 -2.05 12.70
N LEU A 186 4.09 -1.38 12.24
CA LEU A 186 3.49 -1.65 10.94
C LEU A 186 4.38 -1.16 9.80
N LEU A 187 4.97 0.03 9.91
CA LEU A 187 5.94 0.57 8.95
C LEU A 187 7.21 -0.30 8.87
N GLY A 188 7.67 -0.81 10.01
CA GLY A 188 8.78 -1.74 10.07
C GLY A 188 8.53 -3.04 9.31
N ALA A 189 7.29 -3.37 8.94
CA ALA A 189 6.98 -4.54 8.11
C ALA A 189 6.94 -4.25 6.60
N ASP A 190 7.11 -3.00 6.16
CA ASP A 190 6.98 -2.59 4.75
C ASP A 190 7.89 -3.39 3.81
N PHE A 191 9.14 -3.63 4.22
CA PHE A 191 10.12 -4.37 3.42
C PHE A 191 9.76 -5.85 3.19
N LEU A 192 8.81 -6.38 3.96
CA LEU A 192 8.34 -7.77 3.86
C LEU A 192 7.13 -7.91 2.92
N LEU A 193 6.55 -6.79 2.51
CA LEU A 193 5.32 -6.76 1.74
C LEU A 193 5.61 -6.55 0.26
N PRO A 194 4.92 -7.29 -0.64
CA PRO A 194 4.92 -6.93 -2.04
C PRO A 194 4.25 -5.58 -2.27
N GLN A 195 4.54 -4.94 -3.40
CA GLN A 195 4.11 -3.59 -3.74
C GLN A 195 2.61 -3.29 -3.50
N VAL A 196 1.73 -4.24 -3.83
CA VAL A 196 0.28 -4.05 -3.67
C VAL A 196 -0.09 -4.00 -2.18
N GLU A 197 0.50 -4.88 -1.38
CA GLU A 197 0.32 -4.92 0.07
C GLU A 197 0.98 -3.71 0.76
N GLN A 198 2.12 -3.21 0.26
CA GLN A 198 2.72 -1.94 0.73
C GLN A 198 1.74 -0.77 0.52
N GLN A 199 1.15 -0.63 -0.66
CA GLN A 199 0.16 0.43 -0.92
C GLN A 199 -1.00 0.38 0.07
N ARG A 200 -1.46 -0.81 0.43
CA ARG A 200 -2.52 -1.00 1.42
C ARG A 200 -2.08 -0.66 2.83
N LEU A 201 -0.87 -1.05 3.22
CA LEU A 201 -0.28 -0.64 4.50
C LEU A 201 -0.29 0.89 4.61
N TYR A 202 0.28 1.59 3.63
CA TYR A 202 0.33 3.06 3.66
C TYR A 202 -1.06 3.71 3.63
N LEU A 203 -2.03 3.12 2.91
CA LEU A 203 -3.41 3.58 2.95
C LEU A 203 -4.00 3.47 4.36
N VAL A 204 -3.83 2.32 5.02
CA VAL A 204 -4.30 2.12 6.40
C VAL A 204 -3.64 3.09 7.37
N LEU A 205 -2.34 3.37 7.20
CA LEU A 205 -1.63 4.37 8.02
C LEU A 205 -2.18 5.79 7.79
N ALA A 206 -2.47 6.15 6.53
CA ALA A 206 -3.10 7.43 6.20
C ALA A 206 -4.54 7.53 6.76
N GLU A 207 -5.31 6.44 6.73
CA GLU A 207 -6.65 6.37 7.31
C GLU A 207 -6.61 6.51 8.85
N ALA A 208 -5.68 5.82 9.52
CA ALA A 208 -5.42 5.96 10.94
C ALA A 208 -5.07 7.42 11.30
N PHE A 209 -4.23 8.06 10.48
CA PHE A 209 -3.88 9.47 10.61
C PHE A 209 -5.10 10.39 10.48
N TRP A 210 -5.90 10.20 9.43
CA TRP A 210 -7.11 10.98 9.17
C TRP A 210 -8.15 10.89 10.29
N SER A 211 -8.28 9.70 10.87
CA SER A 211 -9.22 9.44 11.96
C SER A 211 -8.77 9.94 13.34
N GLY A 212 -7.55 10.49 13.43
CA GLY A 212 -7.01 11.00 14.69
C GLY A 212 -6.74 9.90 15.72
N VAL A 213 -6.29 8.70 15.28
CA VAL A 213 -5.95 7.59 16.20
C VAL A 213 -5.05 8.06 17.35
N LEU A 214 -4.10 8.94 17.05
CA LEU A 214 -3.10 9.47 17.99
C LEU A 214 -3.63 10.57 18.92
N GLY A 215 -4.94 10.86 18.89
CA GLY A 215 -5.59 11.91 19.67
C GLY A 215 -5.29 13.33 19.17
N GLU A 216 -5.93 14.32 19.81
CA GLU A 216 -5.60 15.73 19.59
C GLU A 216 -4.28 16.09 20.28
N GLN A 217 -3.31 16.59 19.51
CA GLN A 217 -2.07 17.07 20.11
C GLN A 217 -2.27 18.47 20.70
N ALA A 218 -2.19 18.57 22.02
CA ALA A 218 -2.29 19.83 22.74
C ALA A 218 -1.19 20.82 22.33
N LEU A 219 -1.51 22.12 22.39
CA LEU A 219 -0.54 23.22 22.28
C LEU A 219 0.51 23.08 23.39
N GLY A 220 1.79 22.92 23.03
CA GLY A 220 2.92 22.90 23.99
C GLY A 220 3.55 21.54 24.30
N SER A 221 3.18 20.45 23.60
CA SER A 221 3.89 19.16 23.72
C SER A 221 5.21 19.22 22.94
N GLU A 222 6.32 19.56 23.61
CA GLU A 222 7.59 19.88 22.94
C GLU A 222 8.53 18.69 22.65
N LEU A 223 8.22 17.43 23.01
CA LEU A 223 9.25 16.36 22.95
C LEU A 223 8.80 14.96 22.48
N ALA A 224 7.56 14.77 22.04
CA ALA A 224 7.08 13.47 21.55
C ALA A 224 7.33 13.30 20.03
N PRO A 225 7.40 12.07 19.48
CA PRO A 225 7.22 11.87 18.05
C PRO A 225 5.95 12.61 17.64
N THR A 226 6.09 13.61 16.78
CA THR A 226 4.97 14.45 16.40
C THR A 226 4.19 13.77 15.29
N VAL A 227 2.88 13.97 15.30
CA VAL A 227 1.99 13.63 14.18
C VAL A 227 2.56 14.21 12.87
N LEU A 228 3.22 15.38 12.93
CA LEU A 228 3.97 15.97 11.81
C LEU A 228 5.09 15.06 11.29
N SER A 229 5.95 14.50 12.16
CA SER A 229 7.07 13.64 11.73
C SER A 229 6.58 12.42 10.95
N MET A 230 5.53 11.76 11.46
CA MET A 230 4.89 10.62 10.78
C MET A 230 4.31 11.03 9.42
N PHE A 231 3.61 12.17 9.36
CA PHE A 231 3.10 12.72 8.11
C PHE A 231 4.21 12.97 7.08
N LEU A 232 5.31 13.59 7.50
CA LEU A 232 6.46 13.86 6.63
C LEU A 232 7.14 12.57 6.17
N HIS A 233 7.25 11.57 7.05
CA HIS A 233 7.78 10.26 6.70
C HIS A 233 6.93 9.59 5.61
N LEU A 234 5.61 9.51 5.81
CA LEU A 234 4.71 8.93 4.82
C LEU A 234 4.75 9.69 3.49
N LEU A 235 4.72 11.02 3.51
CA LEU A 235 4.87 11.84 2.31
C LEU A 235 6.19 11.54 1.58
N TRP A 236 7.30 11.43 2.32
CA TRP A 236 8.61 11.18 1.75
C TRP A 236 8.69 9.80 1.10
N GLN A 237 8.18 8.76 1.75
CA GLN A 237 8.15 7.40 1.18
C GLN A 237 7.37 7.35 -0.14
N LEU A 238 6.20 8.00 -0.16
CA LEU A 238 5.36 8.04 -1.35
C LEU A 238 6.05 8.72 -2.55
N LYS A 239 7.02 9.63 -2.35
CA LYS A 239 7.74 10.31 -3.47
C LYS A 239 8.38 9.36 -4.47
N SER A 240 8.73 8.15 -4.04
CA SER A 240 9.37 7.14 -4.87
C SER A 240 8.38 6.31 -5.71
N TRP A 241 7.07 6.46 -5.47
CA TRP A 241 6.04 5.63 -6.12
C TRP A 241 5.55 6.27 -7.42
N PRO A 242 5.07 5.45 -8.39
CA PRO A 242 4.30 5.95 -9.53
C PRO A 242 3.06 6.72 -9.08
N GLN A 243 2.68 7.77 -9.82
CA GLN A 243 1.61 8.71 -9.44
C GLN A 243 0.26 7.98 -9.22
N GLU A 244 -0.03 6.97 -10.05
CA GLU A 244 -1.26 6.19 -10.00
C GLU A 244 -1.39 5.39 -8.71
N ARG A 245 -0.26 4.86 -8.20
CA ARG A 245 -0.22 4.11 -6.93
C ARG A 245 -0.20 5.04 -5.72
N GLN A 246 0.39 6.21 -5.89
CA GLN A 246 0.52 7.20 -4.84
C GLN A 246 -0.80 7.89 -4.51
N MET A 247 -1.62 8.21 -5.52
CA MET A 247 -2.80 9.07 -5.33
C MET A 247 -3.82 8.53 -4.32
N PRO A 248 -4.17 7.23 -4.29
CA PRO A 248 -5.11 6.71 -3.30
C PRO A 248 -4.66 6.98 -1.86
N VAL A 249 -3.38 6.81 -1.57
CA VAL A 249 -2.80 7.06 -0.25
C VAL A 249 -2.70 8.56 0.02
N LEU A 250 -2.17 9.32 -0.96
CA LEU A 250 -1.91 10.74 -0.81
C LEU A 250 -3.19 11.52 -0.50
N ARG A 251 -4.30 11.23 -1.16
CA ARG A 251 -5.60 11.89 -0.90
C ARG A 251 -6.00 11.79 0.57
N VAL A 252 -5.97 10.58 1.12
CA VAL A 252 -6.32 10.33 2.53
C VAL A 252 -5.33 11.00 3.47
N LEU A 253 -4.03 10.91 3.16
CA LEU A 253 -2.98 11.53 3.96
C LEU A 253 -3.12 13.06 4.02
N LEU A 254 -3.45 13.70 2.88
CA LEU A 254 -3.68 15.14 2.78
C LEU A 254 -4.94 15.58 3.53
N LEU A 255 -6.02 14.81 3.46
CA LEU A 255 -7.21 15.05 4.30
C LEU A 255 -6.86 14.92 5.79
N GLY A 256 -5.96 14.00 6.12
CA GLY A 256 -5.52 13.75 7.48
C GLY A 256 -4.58 14.82 8.04
N VAL A 257 -4.10 15.78 7.24
CA VAL A 257 -3.33 16.95 7.70
C VAL A 257 -4.03 17.67 8.86
N ARG A 258 -5.37 17.60 8.90
CA ARG A 258 -6.14 18.09 10.04
C ARG A 258 -5.59 17.58 11.36
N SER A 259 -5.15 16.34 11.48
CA SER A 259 -4.66 15.77 12.75
C SER A 259 -3.36 16.42 13.26
N VAL A 260 -2.63 17.16 12.42
CA VAL A 260 -1.39 17.84 12.78
C VAL A 260 -1.65 18.97 13.79
N ASN A 261 -0.71 19.17 14.72
CA ASN A 261 -0.74 20.29 15.66
C ASN A 261 -0.83 21.62 14.89
N PRO A 262 -1.72 22.56 15.27
CA PRO A 262 -1.85 23.86 14.61
C PRO A 262 -0.52 24.63 14.46
N LEU A 263 0.40 24.54 15.43
CA LEU A 263 1.72 25.19 15.36
C LEU A 263 2.62 24.57 14.28
N SER A 264 2.39 23.32 13.92
CA SER A 264 3.15 22.56 12.92
C SER A 264 2.46 22.53 11.55
N MET A 265 1.28 23.12 11.44
CA MET A 265 0.46 23.10 10.22
C MET A 265 1.16 23.74 9.02
N GLU A 266 1.92 24.81 9.28
CA GLU A 266 2.71 25.51 8.26
C GLU A 266 3.70 24.56 7.57
N ILE A 267 4.45 23.81 8.38
CA ILE A 267 5.45 22.84 7.90
C ILE A 267 4.74 21.73 7.11
N ALA A 268 3.65 21.17 7.64
CA ALA A 268 2.88 20.15 6.93
C ALA A 268 2.39 20.65 5.56
N HIS A 269 1.83 21.87 5.52
CA HIS A 269 1.33 22.51 4.31
C HIS A 269 2.43 22.68 3.25
N PHE A 270 3.59 23.23 3.61
CA PHE A 270 4.68 23.45 2.65
C PHE A 270 5.21 22.14 2.07
N HIS A 271 5.42 21.12 2.91
CA HIS A 271 5.91 19.83 2.46
C HIS A 271 4.88 19.11 1.56
N ALA A 272 3.59 19.20 1.89
CA ALA A 272 2.52 18.68 1.06
C ALA A 272 2.47 19.39 -0.29
N LEU A 273 2.54 20.72 -0.31
CA LEU A 273 2.48 21.50 -1.54
C LEU A 273 3.67 21.23 -2.46
N ALA A 274 4.90 21.18 -1.93
CA ALA A 274 6.10 20.83 -2.67
C ALA A 274 6.06 19.41 -3.29
N HIS A 275 5.24 18.56 -2.70
CA HIS A 275 4.95 17.22 -3.20
C HIS A 275 3.91 17.25 -4.33
N ILE A 276 2.80 17.98 -4.13
CA ILE A 276 1.67 18.09 -5.06
C ILE A 276 2.05 18.73 -6.41
N VAL A 277 2.97 19.71 -6.43
CA VAL A 277 3.37 20.40 -7.66
C VAL A 277 4.00 19.49 -8.73
N ARG A 278 4.40 18.27 -8.37
CA ARG A 278 5.03 17.29 -9.27
C ARG A 278 4.01 16.45 -10.06
N PHE A 279 2.74 16.50 -9.69
CA PHE A 279 1.69 15.72 -10.32
C PHE A 279 1.16 16.37 -11.59
N ASP A 280 0.63 15.53 -12.47
CA ASP A 280 -0.11 15.97 -13.65
C ASP A 280 -1.34 16.81 -13.26
N PRO A 281 -1.80 17.74 -14.12
CA PRO A 281 -2.88 18.69 -13.79
C PRO A 281 -4.13 18.09 -13.11
N PRO A 282 -4.74 16.98 -13.59
CA PRO A 282 -5.94 16.44 -12.95
C PRO A 282 -5.66 15.88 -11.55
N LEU A 283 -4.54 15.16 -11.39
CA LEU A 283 -4.13 14.60 -10.11
C LEU A 283 -3.71 15.68 -9.11
N ARG A 284 -3.09 16.75 -9.60
CA ARG A 284 -2.74 17.93 -8.83
C ARG A 284 -3.98 18.64 -8.29
N ALA A 285 -5.02 18.82 -9.10
CA ALA A 285 -6.27 19.43 -8.67
C ALA A 285 -6.92 18.61 -7.54
N ILE A 286 -7.00 17.29 -7.69
CA ILE A 286 -7.51 16.36 -6.66
C ILE A 286 -6.71 16.51 -5.36
N ALA A 287 -5.37 16.47 -5.43
CA ALA A 287 -4.53 16.58 -4.25
C ALA A 287 -4.65 17.96 -3.56
N LEU A 288 -4.74 19.05 -4.33
CA LEU A 288 -4.98 20.39 -3.79
C LEU A 288 -6.35 20.49 -3.09
N ALA A 289 -7.41 19.88 -3.65
CA ALA A 289 -8.72 19.84 -3.02
C ALA A 289 -8.69 19.08 -1.68
N CYS A 290 -8.04 17.90 -1.65
CA CYS A 290 -7.84 17.14 -0.42
C CYS A 290 -7.03 17.92 0.63
N LEU A 291 -5.94 18.58 0.25
CA LEU A 291 -5.14 19.39 1.18
C LEU A 291 -5.93 20.59 1.70
N ARG A 292 -6.67 21.29 0.82
CA ARG A 292 -7.55 22.41 1.19
C ARG A 292 -8.55 21.98 2.25
N GLN A 293 -9.14 20.81 2.07
CA GLN A 293 -10.07 20.25 3.04
C GLN A 293 -9.38 19.83 4.34
N GLY A 294 -8.19 19.24 4.27
CA GLY A 294 -7.41 18.84 5.44
C GLY A 294 -6.95 20.02 6.31
N VAL A 295 -6.73 21.20 5.74
CA VAL A 295 -6.34 22.41 6.50
C VAL A 295 -7.52 23.25 6.99
N GLN A 296 -8.76 22.92 6.61
CA GLN A 296 -9.97 23.57 7.13
C GLN A 296 -10.23 23.13 8.57
N ARG A 297 -9.49 23.74 9.51
CA ARG A 297 -9.83 23.75 10.94
C ARG A 297 -10.26 25.17 11.34
N PRO A 298 -11.22 25.31 12.27
CA PRO A 298 -11.60 26.59 12.84
C PRO A 298 -10.50 27.10 13.77
N VAL A 299 -9.39 27.58 13.20
CA VAL A 299 -8.27 28.17 13.95
C VAL A 299 -7.91 29.50 13.29
N PRO A 300 -7.64 30.58 14.04
CA PRO A 300 -7.44 31.93 13.46
C PRO A 300 -6.33 32.03 12.40
N CYS A 301 -5.36 31.11 12.41
CA CYS A 301 -4.23 31.10 11.49
C CYS A 301 -4.42 30.25 10.22
N THR A 302 -5.60 29.62 9.99
CA THR A 302 -5.82 28.75 8.82
C THR A 302 -6.26 29.48 7.55
N ASN A 303 -6.71 30.74 7.65
CA ASN A 303 -7.29 31.48 6.52
C ASN A 303 -6.32 31.61 5.33
N TRP A 304 -5.05 31.94 5.56
CA TRP A 304 -4.10 32.13 4.46
C TRP A 304 -3.80 30.81 3.71
N TYR A 305 -3.71 29.67 4.40
CA TYR A 305 -3.47 28.37 3.74
C TYR A 305 -4.62 28.03 2.80
N VAL A 306 -5.85 28.24 3.26
CA VAL A 306 -7.06 27.97 2.48
C VAL A 306 -7.11 28.88 1.25
N GLU A 307 -6.87 30.18 1.41
CA GLU A 307 -6.83 31.14 0.30
C GLU A 307 -5.72 30.83 -0.72
N SER A 308 -4.53 30.44 -0.26
CA SER A 308 -3.41 30.03 -1.11
C SER A 308 -3.77 28.78 -1.95
N LEU A 309 -4.42 27.78 -1.34
CA LEU A 309 -4.85 26.57 -2.04
C LEU A 309 -6.01 26.84 -3.00
N GLN A 310 -6.96 27.69 -2.62
CA GLN A 310 -8.04 28.14 -3.50
C GLN A 310 -7.50 28.87 -4.73
N SER A 311 -6.53 29.77 -4.53
CA SER A 311 -5.88 30.49 -5.64
C SER A 311 -5.17 29.55 -6.60
N ARG A 312 -4.51 28.51 -6.09
CA ARG A 312 -3.87 27.48 -6.92
C ARG A 312 -4.88 26.58 -7.63
N LEU A 313 -5.97 26.20 -6.97
CA LEU A 313 -7.07 25.46 -7.58
C LEU A 313 -7.71 26.26 -8.72
N ALA A 314 -7.85 27.59 -8.58
CA ALA A 314 -8.41 28.46 -9.60
C ALA A 314 -7.59 28.50 -10.91
N LEU A 315 -6.34 28.03 -10.90
CA LEU A 315 -5.52 27.88 -12.10
C LEU A 315 -5.90 26.65 -12.95
N HIS A 316 -6.69 25.73 -12.40
CA HIS A 316 -7.20 24.57 -13.10
C HIS A 316 -8.51 24.87 -13.81
N THR A 317 -8.82 24.09 -14.85
CA THR A 317 -10.08 24.23 -15.59
C THR A 317 -11.29 23.99 -14.67
N PRO A 318 -12.47 24.57 -14.97
CA PRO A 318 -13.68 24.28 -14.22
C PRO A 318 -13.97 22.78 -14.10
N GLN A 319 -13.80 22.04 -15.21
CA GLN A 319 -14.00 20.59 -15.23
C GLN A 319 -13.05 19.83 -14.29
N GLU A 320 -11.77 20.18 -14.26
CA GLU A 320 -10.80 19.57 -13.35
C GLU A 320 -11.11 19.88 -11.88
N ARG A 321 -11.57 21.10 -11.59
CA ARG A 321 -11.98 21.51 -10.24
C ARG A 321 -13.20 20.75 -9.75
N ASP A 322 -14.23 20.62 -10.59
CA ASP A 322 -15.46 19.91 -10.26
C ASP A 322 -15.18 18.41 -10.03
N ALA A 323 -14.35 17.81 -10.89
CA ALA A 323 -13.91 16.43 -10.72
C ALA A 323 -13.07 16.23 -9.45
N ALA A 324 -12.19 17.19 -9.13
CA ALA A 324 -11.39 17.16 -7.91
C ALA A 324 -12.25 17.25 -6.64
N GLU A 325 -13.25 18.15 -6.63
CA GLU A 325 -14.15 18.31 -5.50
C GLU A 325 -15.05 17.08 -5.32
N ALA A 326 -15.59 16.52 -6.40
CA ALA A 326 -16.38 15.29 -6.36
C ALA A 326 -15.56 14.11 -5.82
N CYS A 327 -14.33 13.93 -6.31
CA CYS A 327 -13.42 12.89 -5.82
C CYS A 327 -13.07 13.06 -4.34
N MET A 328 -12.85 14.30 -3.89
CA MET A 328 -12.55 14.62 -2.50
C MET A 328 -13.76 14.34 -1.59
N GLN A 329 -14.96 14.73 -2.02
CA GLN A 329 -16.24 14.47 -1.33
C GLN A 329 -16.50 12.97 -1.18
N GLU A 330 -16.35 12.19 -2.26
CA GLU A 330 -16.48 10.73 -2.23
C GLU A 330 -15.51 10.11 -1.21
N GLN A 331 -14.24 10.54 -1.23
CA GLN A 331 -13.24 10.06 -0.28
C GLN A 331 -13.59 10.40 1.17
N LEU A 332 -14.14 11.59 1.43
CA LEU A 332 -14.61 11.96 2.77
C LEU A 332 -15.81 11.13 3.21
N GLN A 333 -16.79 10.92 2.34
CA GLN A 333 -17.98 10.12 2.66
C GLN A 333 -17.60 8.69 3.02
N ASP A 334 -16.71 8.08 2.24
CA ASP A 334 -16.15 6.75 2.50
C ASP A 334 -15.39 6.69 3.85
N LEU A 335 -14.55 7.69 4.15
CA LEU A 335 -13.85 7.75 5.43
C LEU A 335 -14.79 7.95 6.62
N HIS A 336 -15.81 8.81 6.51
CA HIS A 336 -16.83 9.00 7.55
C HIS A 336 -17.69 7.74 7.73
N ALA A 337 -18.07 7.04 6.67
CA ALA A 337 -18.83 5.79 6.79
C ALA A 337 -18.06 4.70 7.54
N ARG A 338 -16.72 4.70 7.44
CA ARG A 338 -15.85 3.69 8.09
C ARG A 338 -15.45 4.04 9.52
N TYR A 339 -15.41 5.33 9.87
CA TYR A 339 -14.78 5.81 11.10
C TYR A 339 -15.54 6.89 11.87
N GLY A 340 -16.63 7.41 11.31
CA GLY A 340 -17.48 8.44 11.92
C GLY A 340 -18.63 7.89 12.75
#